data_AF-A0A9X9ADM7-F1
#
_entry.id   AF-A0A9X9ADM7-F1
#
_cell.length_a   1.000
_cell.length_b   1.000
_cell.length_c   1.000
_cell.angle_alpha   90.00
_cell.angle_beta   90.00
_cell.angle_gamma   90.00
#
_symmetry.space_group_name_H-M   'P 1'
#
loop_
_entity.id
_entity.type
_entity.pdbx_description
1 polymer ?
#
loop_
_entity_poly.entity_id
_entity_poly.type
_entity_poly.pdbx_seq_one_letter_code
_entity_poly.pdbx_strand_id
1 'polypeptide(L)'
;MSETFILNQITGLIDAGHEIEIVACQKTTNSKYHPDVEKYRLMSKVTFVDVPRNNLEKLIKGLSLFLKYVLKNPRLCLEMLRFKKYGRFALSLRPLLFVPYFSKNRNWDAVICHYGSNGLIATMYQKQGLIDGKILTF
;
A
#
# COMPACT_ATOMS: atom_id res chain seq x y z
N MET A 1 4.62 1.47 21.49
CA MET A 1 5.88 1.92 20.88
C MET A 1 6.39 0.77 20.03
N SER A 2 6.38 0.89 18.70
CA SER A 2 6.84 -0.19 17.80
C SER A 2 7.36 0.35 16.44
N GLU A 3 7.02 1.56 16.00
CA GLU A 3 7.40 2.03 14.65
C GLU A 3 8.00 3.47 14.60
N THR A 4 8.73 3.91 15.63
CA THR A 4 9.37 5.24 15.61
C THR A 4 10.36 5.40 14.45
N PHE A 5 10.96 4.31 13.96
CA PHE A 5 11.84 4.37 12.78
C PHE A 5 11.08 4.78 11.50
N ILE A 6 9.85 4.30 11.32
CA ILE A 6 9.00 4.68 10.19
C ILE A 6 8.67 6.17 10.27
N LEU A 7 8.29 6.61 11.47
CA LEU A 7 7.99 8.01 11.73
C LEU A 7 9.20 8.91 11.42
N ASN A 8 10.40 8.54 11.89
CA ASN A 8 11.62 9.29 11.65
C ASN A 8 12.01 9.34 10.16
N GLN A 9 11.78 8.26 9.39
CA GLN A 9 11.99 8.29 7.94
C GLN A 9 11.02 9.25 7.25
N ILE A 10 9.74 9.20 7.62
CA ILE A 10 8.71 10.09 7.06
C ILE A 10 9.03 11.55 7.37
N THR A 11 9.29 11.88 8.64
CA THR A 11 9.58 13.26 9.05
C THR A 11 10.89 13.76 8.48
N GLY A 12 11.94 12.92 8.43
CA GLY A 12 13.22 13.28 7.81
C GLY A 12 13.10 13.58 6.32
N LEU A 13 12.25 12.87 5.57
CA LEU A 13 12.00 13.19 4.16
C LEU A 13 11.23 14.51 4.00
N ILE A 14 10.28 14.78 4.89
CA ILE A 14 9.57 16.08 4.90
C ILE A 14 10.55 17.22 5.22
N ASP A 15 11.42 17.04 6.22
CA ASP A 15 12.44 18.02 6.59
C ASP A 15 13.45 18.27 5.46
N ALA A 16 13.72 17.25 4.62
CA ALA A 16 14.53 17.37 3.42
C ALA A 16 13.80 18.04 2.22
N GLY A 17 12.53 18.41 2.38
CA GLY A 17 11.75 19.14 1.36
C GLY A 17 10.96 18.25 0.39
N HIS A 18 10.81 16.95 0.67
CA HIS A 18 10.03 16.06 -0.18
C HIS A 18 8.52 16.12 0.13
N GLU A 19 7.69 16.02 -0.91
CA GLU A 19 6.25 15.82 -0.75
C GLU A 19 5.97 14.35 -0.43
N ILE A 20 5.21 14.12 0.64
CA ILE A 20 4.93 12.77 1.14
C ILE A 20 3.44 12.48 1.14
N GLU A 21 3.09 11.36 0.50
CA GLU A 21 1.84 10.64 0.69
C GLU A 21 2.11 9.35 1.47
N ILE A 22 1.26 9.07 2.46
CA ILE A 22 1.36 7.87 3.30
C ILE A 22 0.22 6.93 2.91
N VAL A 23 0.51 5.65 2.69
CA VAL A 23 -0.50 4.63 2.41
C VAL A 23 -0.52 3.63 3.54
N ALA A 24 -1.69 3.46 4.16
CA ALA A 24 -1.88 2.55 5.27
C ALA A 24 -3.02 1.58 5.02
N CYS A 25 -2.87 0.34 5.51
CA CYS A 25 -3.91 -0.68 5.34
C CYS A 25 -5.19 -0.35 6.12
N GLN A 26 -5.06 0.18 7.34
CA GLN A 26 -6.16 0.38 8.26
C GLN A 26 -5.89 1.58 9.17
N LYS A 27 -6.95 2.27 9.56
CA LYS A 27 -6.91 3.24 10.66
C LYS A 27 -6.90 2.49 11.99
N THR A 28 -5.99 2.86 12.88
CA THR A 28 -6.01 2.39 14.27
C THR A 28 -6.91 3.28 15.11
N THR A 29 -7.64 2.70 16.05
CA THR A 29 -8.51 3.43 16.99
C THR A 29 -7.77 4.01 18.20
N ASN A 30 -6.43 3.95 18.21
CA ASN A 30 -5.64 4.47 19.31
C ASN A 30 -5.78 5.99 19.41
N SER A 31 -6.07 6.47 20.61
CA SER A 31 -6.30 7.89 20.90
C SER A 31 -5.03 8.69 21.14
N LYS A 32 -3.88 8.03 21.34
CA LYS A 32 -2.59 8.69 21.59
C LYS A 32 -1.70 8.60 20.37
N TYR A 33 -1.44 9.74 19.75
CA TYR A 33 -0.45 9.88 18.68
C TYR A 33 0.90 10.33 19.25
N HIS A 34 1.98 10.02 18.52
CA HIS A 34 3.28 10.63 18.79
C HIS A 34 3.20 12.14 18.50
N PRO A 35 3.86 13.03 19.26
CA PRO A 35 3.82 14.47 19.03
C PRO A 35 4.15 14.87 17.59
N ASP A 36 5.09 14.15 16.94
CA ASP A 36 5.45 14.42 15.55
C ASP A 36 4.32 14.14 14.55
N VAL A 37 3.37 13.25 14.86
CA VAL A 37 2.20 13.05 14.00
C VAL A 37 1.38 14.34 13.89
N GLU A 38 1.25 15.07 14.99
CA GLU A 38 0.57 16.35 15.04
C GLU A 38 1.44 17.48 14.46
N LYS A 39 2.70 17.58 14.90
CA LYS A 39 3.68 18.57 14.42
C LYS A 39 3.77 18.59 12.89
N TYR A 40 3.85 17.42 12.26
CA TYR A 40 3.95 17.27 10.81
C TYR A 40 2.59 17.07 10.12
N ARG A 41 1.49 17.11 10.87
CA ARG A 41 0.11 16.88 10.39
C ARG A 41 -0.02 15.61 9.55
N LEU A 42 0.67 14.53 9.92
CA LEU A 42 0.83 13.35 9.09
C LEU A 42 -0.49 12.69 8.71
N MET A 43 -1.48 12.72 9.61
CA MET A 43 -2.81 12.14 9.33
C MET A 43 -3.52 12.77 8.12
N SER A 44 -3.22 14.02 7.78
CA SER A 44 -3.74 14.68 6.57
C SER A 44 -3.12 14.15 5.28
N LYS A 45 -2.00 13.42 5.39
CA LYS A 45 -1.24 12.83 4.29
C LYS A 45 -1.51 11.33 4.13
N VAL A 46 -2.34 10.73 4.98
CA VAL A 46 -2.61 9.29 4.96
C VAL A 46 -3.82 8.97 4.09
N THR A 47 -3.61 8.12 3.09
CA THR A 47 -4.68 7.40 2.41
C THR A 47 -4.81 5.99 3.01
N PHE A 48 -5.99 5.68 3.55
CA PHE A 48 -6.31 4.33 4.02
C PHE A 48 -6.92 3.48 2.90
N VAL A 49 -6.43 2.25 2.73
CA VAL A 49 -6.94 1.28 1.76
C VAL A 49 -8.12 0.46 2.32
N ASP A 50 -8.32 0.50 3.64
CA ASP A 50 -9.36 -0.23 4.36
C ASP A 50 -9.34 -1.72 4.05
N VAL A 51 -8.18 -2.33 4.24
CA VAL A 51 -7.98 -3.79 4.17
C VAL A 51 -8.75 -4.41 5.34
N PRO A 52 -9.72 -5.32 5.13
CA PRO A 52 -10.48 -5.91 6.24
C PRO A 52 -9.60 -6.74 7.18
N ARG A 53 -9.94 -6.77 8.48
CA ARG A 53 -9.28 -7.64 9.48
C ARG A 53 -9.75 -9.09 9.36
N ASN A 54 -11.04 -9.28 9.08
CA ASN A 54 -11.64 -10.60 8.92
C ASN A 54 -11.23 -11.23 7.58
N ASN A 55 -10.81 -12.50 7.61
CA ASN A 55 -10.34 -13.21 6.42
C ASN A 55 -11.46 -13.44 5.39
N LEU A 56 -12.69 -13.70 5.83
CA LEU A 56 -13.85 -13.88 4.95
C LEU A 56 -14.24 -12.56 4.28
N GLU A 57 -14.29 -11.45 5.02
CA GLU A 57 -14.55 -10.13 4.44
C GLU A 57 -13.46 -9.73 3.43
N LYS A 58 -12.20 -10.01 3.75
CA LYS A 58 -11.06 -9.79 2.86
C LYS A 58 -11.19 -10.61 1.58
N LEU A 59 -11.63 -11.87 1.68
CA LEU A 59 -11.90 -12.74 0.55
C LEU A 59 -13.03 -12.20 -0.33
N ILE A 60 -14.18 -11.86 0.27
CA ILE A 60 -15.34 -11.30 -0.45
C ILE A 60 -14.97 -9.99 -1.16
N LYS A 61 -14.32 -9.05 -0.46
CA LYS A 61 -13.90 -7.76 -1.02
C LYS A 61 -12.85 -7.93 -2.12
N GLY A 62 -11.87 -8.82 -1.90
CA GLY A 62 -10.84 -9.14 -2.88
C GLY A 62 -11.43 -9.75 -4.16
N LEU A 63 -12.35 -10.70 -4.04
CA LEU A 63 -13.01 -11.33 -5.17
C LEU A 63 -13.94 -10.36 -5.91
N SER A 64 -14.68 -9.52 -5.18
CA SER A 64 -15.50 -8.46 -5.77
C SER A 64 -14.66 -7.49 -6.62
N LEU A 65 -13.50 -7.05 -6.10
CA LEU A 65 -12.56 -6.22 -6.84
C LEU A 65 -11.94 -6.95 -8.02
N PHE A 66 -11.59 -8.23 -7.86
CA PHE A 66 -11.11 -9.04 -8.98
C PHE A 66 -12.13 -9.06 -10.12
N LEU A 67 -13.38 -9.41 -9.85
CA LEU A 67 -14.44 -9.46 -10.87
C LEU A 67 -14.67 -8.09 -11.53
N LYS A 68 -14.60 -7.01 -10.75
CA LYS A 68 -14.75 -5.64 -11.24
C LYS A 68 -13.60 -5.18 -12.16
N TYR A 69 -12.37 -5.59 -11.86
CA TYR A 69 -11.18 -5.07 -12.52
C TYR A 69 -10.54 -6.06 -13.51
N VAL A 70 -10.87 -7.35 -13.48
CA VAL A 70 -10.30 -8.34 -14.41
C VAL A 70 -10.64 -8.01 -15.86
N LEU A 71 -11.82 -7.45 -16.13
CA LEU A 71 -12.20 -7.01 -17.47
C LEU A 71 -11.50 -5.70 -17.89
N LYS A 72 -11.12 -4.84 -16.94
CA LYS A 72 -10.46 -3.56 -17.21
C LYS A 72 -8.95 -3.71 -17.34
N ASN A 73 -8.34 -4.46 -16.43
CA ASN A 73 -6.90 -4.66 -16.28
C ASN A 73 -6.59 -6.15 -16.03
N PRO A 74 -6.82 -7.05 -17.01
CA PRO A 74 -6.64 -8.49 -16.83
C PRO A 74 -5.20 -8.84 -16.46
N ARG A 75 -4.20 -8.14 -17.01
CA ARG A 75 -2.77 -8.39 -16.73
C ARG A 75 -2.44 -8.16 -15.25
N LEU A 76 -2.97 -7.09 -14.66
CA LEU A 76 -2.80 -6.79 -13.24
C LEU A 76 -3.42 -7.88 -12.37
N CYS A 77 -4.67 -8.23 -12.63
CA CYS A 77 -5.40 -9.25 -11.88
C CYS A 77 -4.71 -10.62 -11.97
N LEU A 78 -4.22 -11.01 -13.15
CA LEU A 78 -3.49 -12.27 -13.33
C LEU A 78 -2.11 -12.24 -12.66
N GLU A 79 -1.39 -11.12 -12.71
CA GLU A 79 -0.09 -10.98 -12.03
C GLU A 79 -0.23 -11.22 -10.53
N MET A 80 -1.30 -10.72 -9.91
CA MET A 80 -1.59 -10.92 -8.49
C MET A 80 -1.87 -12.37 -8.12
N LEU A 81 -2.34 -13.19 -9.06
CA LEU A 81 -2.66 -14.61 -8.86
C LEU A 81 -1.49 -15.55 -9.16
N ARG A 82 -0.30 -15.05 -9.52
CA ARG A 82 0.87 -15.88 -9.88
C ARG A 82 1.49 -16.59 -8.69
N PHE A 83 0.87 -17.68 -8.26
CA PHE A 83 1.31 -18.51 -7.14
C PHE A 83 2.75 -19.00 -7.29
N LYS A 84 3.17 -19.41 -8.50
CA LYS A 84 4.54 -19.90 -8.75
C LYS A 84 5.64 -18.86 -8.45
N LYS A 85 5.29 -17.57 -8.51
CA LYS A 85 6.21 -16.44 -8.28
C LYS A 85 6.11 -15.88 -6.87
N TYR A 86 4.89 -15.82 -6.31
CA TYR A 86 4.60 -15.13 -5.05
C TYR A 86 4.20 -16.07 -3.90
N GLY A 87 4.12 -17.38 -4.15
CA GLY A 87 3.74 -18.40 -3.18
C GLY A 87 2.42 -18.09 -2.48
N ARG A 88 2.39 -18.30 -1.15
CA ARG A 88 1.20 -18.04 -0.32
C ARG A 88 0.76 -16.58 -0.32
N PHE A 89 1.62 -15.63 -0.70
CA PHE A 89 1.26 -14.22 -0.75
C PHE A 89 0.18 -13.92 -1.80
N ALA A 90 0.19 -14.64 -2.93
CA ALA A 90 -0.84 -14.53 -3.97
C ALA A 90 -2.25 -14.87 -3.43
N LEU A 91 -2.33 -15.79 -2.46
CA LEU A 91 -3.59 -16.20 -1.82
C LEU A 91 -4.14 -15.17 -0.83
N SER A 92 -3.34 -14.18 -0.44
CA SER A 92 -3.75 -13.20 0.57
C SER A 92 -4.84 -12.24 0.08
N LEU A 93 -5.00 -12.12 -1.25
CA LEU A 93 -5.87 -11.16 -1.95
C LEU A 93 -5.59 -9.69 -1.60
N ARG A 94 -4.58 -9.42 -0.75
CA ARG A 94 -4.16 -8.06 -0.39
C ARG A 94 -3.81 -7.24 -1.63
N PRO A 95 -3.05 -7.74 -2.63
CA PRO A 95 -2.78 -6.96 -3.83
C PRO A 95 -4.06 -6.44 -4.48
N LEU A 96 -5.12 -7.26 -4.61
CA LEU A 96 -6.37 -6.83 -5.24
C LEU A 96 -7.06 -5.68 -4.49
N LEU A 97 -6.92 -5.61 -3.16
CA LEU A 97 -7.50 -4.54 -2.35
C LEU A 97 -6.86 -3.17 -2.62
N PHE A 98 -5.61 -3.15 -3.09
CA PHE A 98 -4.91 -1.90 -3.43
C PHE A 98 -5.22 -1.41 -4.85
N VAL A 99 -5.96 -2.18 -5.66
CA VAL A 99 -6.26 -1.81 -7.06
C VAL A 99 -6.92 -0.45 -7.16
N PRO A 100 -7.95 -0.10 -6.36
CA PRO A 100 -8.56 1.22 -6.42
C PRO A 100 -7.61 2.37 -6.06
N TYR A 101 -6.56 2.09 -5.27
CA TYR A 101 -5.56 3.09 -4.88
C TYR A 101 -4.57 3.35 -6.03
N PHE A 102 -3.92 2.29 -6.54
CA PHE A 102 -2.89 2.40 -7.59
C PHE A 102 -3.46 2.59 -9.00
N SER A 103 -4.76 2.37 -9.22
CA SER A 103 -5.39 2.66 -10.52
C SER A 103 -5.72 4.14 -10.71
N LYS A 104 -5.55 4.98 -9.68
CA LYS A 104 -5.65 6.44 -9.83
C LYS A 104 -4.31 6.93 -10.37
N ASN A 105 -4.32 7.69 -11.47
CA ASN A 105 -3.11 8.31 -12.01
C ASN A 105 -2.42 9.14 -10.93
N ARG A 106 -1.31 8.62 -10.43
CA ARG A 106 -0.46 9.25 -9.43
C ARG A 106 0.97 8.97 -9.87
N ASN A 107 1.75 10.04 -9.98
CA ASN A 107 3.15 9.95 -10.33
C ASN A 107 3.95 10.08 -9.04
N TRP A 108 4.67 9.04 -8.67
CA TRP A 108 5.60 9.06 -7.54
C TRP A 108 7.01 8.86 -8.06
N ASP A 109 7.97 9.67 -7.61
CA ASP A 109 9.39 9.48 -7.96
C ASP A 109 10.00 8.26 -7.23
N ALA A 110 9.48 7.97 -6.03
CA ALA A 110 9.87 6.83 -5.22
C ALA A 110 8.71 6.32 -4.36
N VAL A 111 8.73 5.01 -4.08
CA VAL A 111 7.81 4.33 -3.17
C VAL A 111 8.61 3.57 -2.12
N ILE A 112 8.44 3.95 -0.86
CA ILE A 112 9.14 3.33 0.27
C ILE A 112 8.20 2.35 0.98
N CYS A 113 8.60 1.09 1.02
CA CYS A 113 7.87 0.01 1.65
C CYS A 113 8.55 -0.42 2.95
N HIS A 114 7.95 -0.13 4.10
CA HIS A 114 8.54 -0.46 5.40
C HIS A 114 8.53 -1.95 5.78
N TYR A 115 7.87 -2.79 4.97
CA TYR A 115 7.81 -4.24 5.19
C TYR A 115 7.87 -4.97 3.85
N GLY A 116 8.55 -6.12 3.81
CA GLY A 116 8.65 -6.97 2.61
C GLY A 116 7.32 -7.29 1.93
N SER A 117 6.25 -7.50 2.71
CA SER A 117 4.92 -7.74 2.15
C SER A 117 4.34 -6.53 1.39
N ASN A 118 4.66 -5.30 1.80
CA ASN A 118 4.29 -4.08 1.08
C ASN A 118 5.15 -3.91 -0.17
N GLY A 119 6.45 -4.23 -0.08
CA GLY A 119 7.36 -4.22 -1.22
C GLY A 119 6.92 -5.15 -2.35
N LEU A 120 6.41 -6.34 -2.00
CA LEU A 120 5.80 -7.27 -2.95
C LEU A 120 4.59 -6.65 -3.66
N ILE A 121 3.69 -5.98 -2.92
CA ILE A 121 2.53 -5.29 -3.51
C ILE A 121 3.02 -4.22 -4.49
N ALA A 122 3.87 -3.30 -4.05
CA ALA A 122 4.38 -2.22 -4.91
C ALA A 122 5.05 -2.78 -6.17
N THR A 123 5.86 -3.84 -6.05
CA THR A 123 6.54 -4.47 -7.19
C THR A 123 5.56 -5.06 -8.20
N MET A 124 4.43 -5.63 -7.74
CA MET A 124 3.40 -6.14 -8.64
C MET A 124 2.82 -5.00 -9.50
N TYR A 125 2.55 -3.83 -8.89
CA TYR A 125 2.02 -2.67 -9.61
C TYR A 125 3.05 -2.01 -10.54
N GLN A 126 4.30 -1.87 -10.10
CA GLN A 126 5.39 -1.37 -10.93
C GLN A 126 5.58 -2.24 -12.19
N LYS A 127 5.49 -3.57 -12.07
CA LYS A 127 5.57 -4.48 -13.23
C LYS A 127 4.43 -4.33 -14.23
N GLN A 128 3.33 -3.67 -13.85
CA GLN A 128 2.21 -3.37 -14.72
C GLN A 128 2.23 -1.92 -15.23
N GLY A 129 3.29 -1.16 -14.94
CA GLY A 129 3.39 0.25 -15.33
C GLY A 129 2.45 1.18 -14.56
N LEU A 130 2.00 0.77 -13.37
CA LEU A 130 1.13 1.59 -12.50
C LEU A 130 1.92 2.37 -11.43
N ILE A 131 3.23 2.14 -11.36
CA ILE A 131 4.17 2.89 -10.52
C ILE A 131 5.43 3.07 -11.36
N ASP A 132 5.79 4.32 -11.66
CA ASP A 132 7.01 4.64 -12.41
C ASP A 132 8.23 4.84 -11.48
N GLY A 133 7.98 5.26 -10.24
CA GLY A 133 9.02 5.53 -9.25
C GLY A 133 9.82 4.31 -8.81
N LYS A 134 11.00 4.57 -8.23
CA LYS A 134 11.85 3.53 -7.65
C LYS A 134 11.19 2.94 -6.40
N ILE A 135 11.22 1.61 -6.28
CA ILE A 135 10.74 0.93 -5.08
C ILE A 135 11.92 0.63 -4.17
N LEU A 136 11.84 1.11 -2.93
CA LEU A 136 12.73 0.76 -1.84
C LEU A 136 11.95 -0.06 -0.81
N THR A 137 12.54 -1.14 -0.30
CA THR A 137 11.94 -1.95 0.76
C THR A 137 12.94 -2.15 1.88
N PHE A 138 12.50 -1.99 3.12
CA PHE A 138 13.26 -2.27 4.33
C PHE A 138 12.89 -3.63 4.93
#